data_AF-A0A8W8MM61-F1
#
_entry.id   AF-A0A8W8MM61-F1
#
_cell.length_a   1.000
_cell.length_b   1.000
_cell.length_c   1.000
_cell.angle_alpha   90.00
_cell.angle_beta   90.00
_cell.angle_gamma   90.00
#
_symmetry.space_group_name_H-M   'P 1'
#
loop_
_entity.id
_entity.type
_entity.pdbx_description
1 polymer ?
#
loop_
_entity_poly.entity_id
_entity_poly.type
_entity_poly.pdbx_seq_one_letter_code
_entity_poly.pdbx_strand_id
1 'polypeptide(L)'
;MKLFTLLCLLSALAFSSTLACRCLQQHPQKQFCESDFVIKGRILSRTESGHSQLENVIYTVQIIQNYKREHYGSARRVQIFTASQSSLCGAFFQIGREYIITGSIQNNRWSTSSCSWNTESPSLTPYQRNALKFGYYRNSCACQVEICFPGQCAPPSRNKCVLDQSADNSCFYKENYCYIQGSKWKTSVCEWNTETSPLSQYQKNGWNFAEAVSVVNLLQTTFACCAESGCSCGPQHPQQALCGDNTFVIKARILGRRKLSGAPSTECRVYKVKVLQDYKNTFDPIRGVQKVFTGSSQEPCGVYFNRKVTYIISGYKKGGKLVTSACSWSQKICTVTSFQKFALKTGLYKSNCQCKVKDCTNGNCNPPTREDCVIKTNRYCFQNKNACVKKSQYGALQCGWKSEMLYHSQEQGRQVIPLSDLIKL
;
A
#
# COMPACT_ATOMS: atom_id res chain seq x y z
N MET A 1 27.63 54.70 7.95
CA MET A 1 27.06 54.22 6.67
C MET A 1 27.41 52.75 6.35
N LYS A 2 28.63 52.27 6.57
CA LYS A 2 29.05 50.87 6.24
C LYS A 2 28.33 49.75 7.01
N LEU A 3 27.90 50.01 8.25
CA LEU A 3 27.20 49.02 9.10
C LEU A 3 25.74 48.82 8.67
N PHE A 4 25.07 49.89 8.25
CA PHE A 4 23.68 49.86 7.76
C PHE A 4 23.57 49.11 6.43
N THR A 5 24.56 49.29 5.54
CA THR A 5 24.64 48.53 4.28
C THR A 5 24.91 47.05 4.51
N LEU A 6 25.72 46.69 5.51
CA LEU A 6 25.98 45.29 5.89
C LEU A 6 24.73 44.62 6.46
N LEU A 7 23.97 45.34 7.30
CA LEU A 7 22.72 44.86 7.89
C LEU A 7 21.64 44.66 6.82
N CYS A 8 21.53 45.56 5.85
CA CYS A 8 20.62 45.40 4.70
C CYS A 8 21.00 44.19 3.84
N LEU A 9 22.29 43.99 3.54
CA LEU A 9 22.78 42.82 2.79
C LEU A 9 22.52 41.48 3.52
N LEU A 10 22.73 41.44 4.84
CA LEU A 10 22.44 40.27 5.67
C LEU A 10 20.93 39.97 5.76
N SER A 11 20.09 41.01 5.79
CA SER A 11 18.63 40.86 5.76
C SER A 11 18.13 40.37 4.40
N ALA A 12 18.71 40.82 3.29
CA ALA A 12 18.37 40.36 1.93
C ALA A 12 18.77 38.88 1.69
N LEU A 13 19.86 38.41 2.33
CA LEU A 13 20.25 36.99 2.29
C LEU A 13 19.33 36.08 3.13
N ALA A 14 18.68 36.62 4.17
CA ALA A 14 17.82 35.86 5.08
C ALA A 14 16.41 35.57 4.53
N PHE A 15 15.95 36.26 3.48
CA PHE A 15 14.63 36.07 2.87
C PHE A 15 14.67 35.35 1.51
N SER A 16 15.55 34.35 1.38
CA SER A 16 15.48 33.43 0.25
C SER A 16 14.34 32.43 0.47
N SER A 17 13.09 32.88 0.37
CA SER A 17 11.96 31.97 0.19
C SER A 17 12.15 31.28 -1.16
N THR A 18 12.75 30.09 -1.16
CA THR A 18 12.86 29.29 -2.37
C THR A 18 11.44 28.99 -2.85
N LEU A 19 11.08 29.55 -4.00
CA LEU A 19 9.83 29.26 -4.71
C LEU A 19 9.93 27.84 -5.27
N ALA A 20 9.79 26.86 -4.38
CA ALA A 20 9.69 25.46 -4.75
C ALA A 20 8.23 25.13 -5.10
N CYS A 21 8.02 24.37 -6.17
CA CYS A 21 6.71 23.82 -6.49
C CYS A 21 6.23 22.92 -5.34
N ARG A 22 5.05 23.22 -4.79
CA ARG A 22 4.38 22.41 -3.78
C ARG A 22 2.97 22.07 -4.23
N CYS A 23 2.75 20.80 -4.52
CA CYS A 23 1.45 20.27 -4.92
C CYS A 23 0.77 19.63 -3.73
N LEU A 24 -0.53 19.88 -3.58
CA LEU A 24 -1.34 19.03 -2.71
C LEU A 24 -1.56 17.69 -3.41
N GLN A 25 -1.20 16.58 -2.76
CA GLN A 25 -1.50 15.25 -3.30
C GLN A 25 -3.01 15.09 -3.47
N GLN A 26 -3.47 14.75 -4.68
CA GLN A 26 -4.88 14.55 -4.97
C GLN A 26 -5.21 13.09 -5.31
N HIS A 27 -6.50 12.74 -5.17
CA HIS A 27 -6.97 11.42 -5.52
C HIS A 27 -7.02 11.20 -7.03
N PRO A 28 -6.64 10.01 -7.56
CA PRO A 28 -6.69 9.75 -9.01
C PRO A 28 -8.06 10.01 -9.65
N GLN A 29 -9.15 9.75 -8.94
CA GLN A 29 -10.49 10.15 -9.40
C GLN A 29 -10.64 11.66 -9.54
N LYS A 30 -10.15 12.45 -8.58
CA LYS A 30 -10.24 13.91 -8.64
C LYS A 30 -9.44 14.43 -9.83
N GLN A 31 -8.20 13.98 -9.96
CA GLN A 31 -7.32 14.24 -11.10
C GLN A 31 -7.97 13.84 -12.42
N PHE A 32 -8.61 12.66 -12.47
CA PHE A 32 -9.37 12.21 -13.63
C PHE A 32 -10.50 13.19 -13.96
N CYS A 33 -11.31 13.58 -12.98
CA CYS A 33 -12.50 14.40 -13.23
C CYS A 33 -12.14 15.83 -13.61
N GLU A 34 -11.17 16.44 -12.95
CA GLU A 34 -10.76 17.85 -13.13
C GLU A 34 -9.85 18.10 -14.35
N SER A 35 -9.29 17.06 -14.97
CA SER A 35 -8.39 17.20 -16.12
C SER A 35 -9.14 17.16 -17.45
N ASP A 36 -8.89 18.02 -18.42
CA ASP A 36 -9.55 17.96 -19.73
C ASP A 36 -9.23 16.68 -20.50
N PHE A 37 -8.01 16.15 -20.32
CA PHE A 37 -7.62 14.86 -20.90
C PHE A 37 -7.06 13.88 -19.87
N VAL A 38 -7.31 12.60 -20.12
CA VAL A 38 -6.69 11.47 -19.40
C VAL A 38 -6.32 10.41 -20.42
N ILE A 39 -5.02 10.24 -20.68
CA ILE A 39 -4.53 9.33 -21.71
C ILE A 39 -3.52 8.34 -21.16
N LYS A 40 -3.46 7.15 -21.75
CA LYS A 40 -2.25 6.33 -21.76
C LYS A 40 -1.46 6.72 -23.00
N GLY A 41 -0.24 7.22 -22.82
CA GLY A 41 0.62 7.66 -23.92
C GLY A 41 2.05 7.14 -23.82
N ARG A 42 2.68 6.92 -24.97
CA ARG A 42 4.13 6.62 -25.07
C ARG A 42 4.87 7.89 -25.45
N ILE A 43 5.92 8.22 -24.71
CA ILE A 43 6.76 9.39 -24.98
C ILE A 43 7.67 9.10 -26.16
N LEU A 44 7.61 9.91 -27.21
CA LEU A 44 8.41 9.72 -28.42
C LEU A 44 9.65 10.62 -28.44
N SER A 45 9.48 11.89 -28.09
CA SER A 45 10.56 12.87 -28.08
C SER A 45 10.32 13.96 -27.04
N ARG A 46 11.40 14.65 -26.69
CA ARG A 46 11.42 15.84 -25.83
C ARG A 46 12.13 16.95 -26.60
N THR A 47 11.50 18.11 -26.70
CA THR A 47 12.06 19.30 -27.34
C THR A 47 12.02 20.46 -26.35
N GLU A 48 13.09 21.23 -26.30
CA GLU A 48 13.15 22.47 -25.55
C GLU A 48 12.84 23.62 -26.51
N SER A 49 11.95 24.51 -26.08
CA SER A 49 11.51 25.64 -26.89
C SER A 49 12.34 26.89 -26.53
N GLY A 50 13.55 27.08 -27.09
CA GLY A 50 14.24 28.39 -27.10
C GLY A 50 15.36 28.62 -26.06
N HIS A 51 15.71 29.89 -25.81
CA HIS A 51 16.86 30.39 -25.02
C HIS A 51 16.45 31.35 -23.88
N SER A 52 15.38 31.06 -23.13
CA SER A 52 14.89 31.92 -22.05
C SER A 52 14.27 31.14 -20.88
N GLN A 53 14.32 31.73 -19.68
CA GLN A 53 13.93 31.06 -18.43
C GLN A 53 12.40 30.86 -18.24
N LEU A 54 11.59 31.31 -19.19
CA LEU A 54 10.12 31.19 -19.19
C LEU A 54 9.61 29.99 -20.02
N GLU A 55 10.53 29.12 -20.47
CA GLU A 55 10.25 28.18 -21.55
C GLU A 55 9.65 26.85 -21.09
N ASN A 56 8.76 26.35 -21.94
CA ASN A 56 8.11 25.07 -21.76
C ASN A 56 8.93 23.98 -22.46
N VAL A 57 9.03 22.82 -21.81
CA VAL A 57 9.43 21.57 -22.46
C VAL A 57 8.21 21.01 -23.18
N ILE A 58 8.42 20.55 -24.40
CA ILE A 58 7.40 19.97 -25.26
C ILE A 58 7.69 18.48 -25.42
N TYR A 59 6.74 17.64 -25.02
CA TYR A 59 6.80 16.21 -25.24
C TYR A 59 5.90 15.82 -26.40
N THR A 60 6.45 15.11 -27.39
CA THR A 60 5.62 14.46 -28.41
C THR A 60 5.18 13.10 -27.89
N VAL A 61 3.87 12.91 -27.77
CA VAL A 61 3.29 11.73 -27.13
C VAL A 61 2.40 10.98 -28.13
N GLN A 62 2.66 9.68 -28.31
CA GLN A 62 1.76 8.78 -29.02
C GLN A 62 0.62 8.37 -28.09
N ILE A 63 -0.63 8.67 -28.47
CA ILE A 63 -1.80 8.24 -27.71
C ILE A 63 -2.04 6.75 -27.98
N ILE A 64 -2.01 5.94 -26.93
CA ILE A 64 -2.36 4.52 -26.97
C ILE A 64 -3.83 4.33 -26.60
N GLN A 65 -4.28 5.04 -25.56
CA GLN A 65 -5.66 4.97 -25.08
C GLN A 65 -6.11 6.33 -24.55
N ASN A 66 -7.28 6.79 -24.96
CA ASN A 66 -7.96 7.94 -24.34
C ASN A 66 -9.03 7.42 -23.37
N TYR A 67 -8.95 7.83 -22.10
CA TYR A 67 -9.89 7.42 -21.06
C TYR A 67 -11.03 8.42 -20.81
N LYS A 68 -11.01 9.64 -21.37
CA LYS A 68 -12.13 10.60 -21.33
C LYS A 68 -13.05 10.57 -22.55
N ARG A 69 -12.64 9.93 -23.66
CA ARG A 69 -13.48 9.69 -24.88
C ARG A 69 -14.33 10.89 -25.33
N GLU A 70 -13.81 12.11 -25.16
CA GLU A 70 -14.36 13.29 -25.86
C GLU A 70 -13.69 13.43 -27.22
N HIS A 71 -14.38 14.13 -28.14
CA HIS A 71 -14.12 14.30 -29.58
C HIS A 71 -12.80 15.03 -29.92
N TYR A 72 -11.71 14.73 -29.24
CA TYR A 72 -10.38 14.97 -29.78
C TYR A 72 -10.22 13.90 -30.87
N GLY A 73 -10.23 14.33 -32.14
CA GLY A 73 -10.30 13.43 -33.31
C GLY A 73 -9.24 12.33 -33.34
N SER A 74 -9.13 11.63 -34.46
CA SER A 74 -8.21 10.48 -34.67
C SER A 74 -6.70 10.78 -34.49
N ALA A 75 -6.33 11.91 -33.89
CA ALA A 75 -4.98 12.31 -33.54
C ALA A 75 -4.28 11.22 -32.73
N ARG A 76 -3.39 10.50 -33.42
CA ARG A 76 -2.56 9.43 -32.84
C ARG A 76 -1.37 9.97 -32.06
N ARG A 77 -1.06 11.25 -32.23
CA ARG A 77 0.05 11.97 -31.57
C ARG A 77 -0.41 13.37 -31.15
N VAL A 78 0.07 13.82 -30.01
CA VAL A 78 -0.15 15.16 -29.47
C VAL A 78 1.16 15.73 -28.90
N GLN A 79 1.25 17.05 -28.83
CA GLN A 79 2.32 17.74 -28.13
C GLN A 79 1.81 18.18 -26.76
N ILE A 80 2.50 17.77 -25.70
CA ILE A 80 2.16 18.12 -24.32
C ILE A 80 3.22 19.06 -23.76
N PHE A 81 2.79 20.23 -23.32
CA PHE A 81 3.64 21.28 -22.76
C PHE A 81 3.71 21.15 -21.24
N THR A 82 4.88 21.44 -20.68
CA THR A 82 5.11 21.53 -19.24
C THR A 82 6.23 22.53 -18.98
N ALA A 83 6.30 23.11 -17.77
CA ALA A 83 7.45 23.91 -17.39
C ALA A 83 8.76 23.11 -17.48
N SER A 84 9.85 23.79 -17.81
CA SER A 84 11.19 23.19 -17.94
C SER A 84 11.83 22.82 -16.60
N GLN A 85 11.47 23.54 -15.54
CA GLN A 85 12.06 23.38 -14.22
C GLN A 85 11.07 22.78 -13.21
N SER A 86 11.59 21.96 -12.29
CA SER A 86 10.80 21.39 -11.20
C SER A 86 10.28 22.43 -10.21
N SER A 87 11.02 23.54 -10.01
CA SER A 87 10.61 24.71 -9.22
C SER A 87 9.31 25.34 -9.74
N LEU A 88 9.08 25.29 -11.06
CA LEU A 88 7.89 25.78 -11.76
C LEU A 88 6.85 24.67 -12.03
N CYS A 89 6.92 23.57 -11.29
CA CYS A 89 6.04 22.40 -11.45
C CYS A 89 6.17 21.70 -12.81
N GLY A 90 7.38 21.69 -13.38
CA GLY A 90 7.69 20.94 -14.59
C GLY A 90 7.59 19.43 -14.39
N ALA A 91 6.75 18.76 -15.18
CA ALA A 91 6.72 17.31 -15.29
C ALA A 91 7.91 16.79 -16.09
N PHE A 92 8.48 15.66 -15.65
CA PHE A 92 9.55 14.96 -16.34
C PHE A 92 9.08 13.58 -16.79
N PHE A 93 9.32 13.27 -18.07
CA PHE A 93 9.02 11.95 -18.63
C PHE A 93 10.24 11.36 -19.34
N GLN A 94 10.38 10.03 -19.24
CA GLN A 94 11.40 9.28 -19.96
C GLN A 94 10.91 8.90 -21.37
N ILE A 95 11.76 9.11 -22.37
CA ILE A 95 11.49 8.71 -23.76
C ILE A 95 11.34 7.19 -23.85
N GLY A 96 10.38 6.71 -24.64
CA GLY A 96 10.07 5.30 -24.84
C GLY A 96 9.19 4.65 -23.77
N ARG A 97 9.04 5.28 -22.60
CA ARG A 97 8.16 4.80 -21.52
C ARG A 97 6.68 5.17 -21.77
N GLU A 98 5.79 4.40 -21.15
CA GLU A 98 4.36 4.61 -21.20
C GLU A 98 3.84 5.18 -19.87
N TYR A 99 3.06 6.25 -19.95
CA TYR A 99 2.50 6.94 -18.79
C TYR A 99 0.99 7.06 -18.90
N ILE A 100 0.32 7.10 -17.74
CA ILE A 100 -0.95 7.80 -17.62
C ILE A 100 -0.61 9.28 -17.46
N ILE A 101 -1.18 10.12 -18.31
CA ILE A 101 -0.95 11.56 -18.32
C ILE A 101 -2.31 12.24 -18.19
N THR A 102 -2.37 13.20 -17.27
CA THR A 102 -3.53 14.04 -17.03
C THR A 102 -3.13 15.50 -17.14
N GLY A 103 -4.07 16.34 -17.56
CA GLY A 103 -3.76 17.75 -17.80
C GLY A 103 -4.94 18.52 -18.37
N SER A 104 -4.70 19.78 -18.69
CA SER A 104 -5.69 20.69 -19.25
C SER A 104 -5.42 21.00 -20.72
N ILE A 105 -6.46 21.45 -21.41
CA ILE A 105 -6.41 21.91 -22.79
C ILE A 105 -6.98 23.32 -22.81
N GLN A 106 -6.11 24.32 -23.00
CA GLN A 106 -6.51 25.72 -23.13
C GLN A 106 -6.05 26.24 -24.49
N ASN A 107 -6.94 26.86 -25.26
CA ASN A 107 -6.63 27.35 -26.62
C ASN A 107 -5.96 26.29 -27.51
N ASN A 108 -6.47 25.06 -27.48
CA ASN A 108 -5.94 23.89 -28.19
C ASN A 108 -4.51 23.47 -27.76
N ARG A 109 -3.98 24.02 -26.66
CA ARG A 109 -2.67 23.68 -26.10
C ARG A 109 -2.83 22.70 -24.95
N TRP A 110 -2.29 21.50 -25.13
CA TRP A 110 -2.31 20.44 -24.12
C TRP A 110 -1.18 20.68 -23.13
N SER A 111 -1.49 20.82 -21.85
CA SER A 111 -0.49 21.06 -20.82
C SER A 111 -0.62 20.10 -19.64
N THR A 112 0.50 19.83 -18.97
CA THR A 112 0.56 19.05 -17.75
C THR A 112 1.59 19.63 -16.81
N SER A 113 1.62 19.16 -15.56
CA SER A 113 2.56 19.60 -14.53
C SER A 113 3.01 18.44 -13.66
N SER A 114 4.04 18.63 -12.83
CA SER A 114 4.44 17.66 -11.81
C SER A 114 3.37 17.41 -10.74
N CYS A 115 2.38 18.31 -10.62
CA CYS A 115 1.22 18.14 -9.74
C CYS A 115 0.13 17.25 -10.34
N SER A 116 0.17 17.03 -11.65
CA SER A 116 -0.80 16.20 -12.36
C SER A 116 -0.52 14.72 -12.13
N TRP A 117 -1.53 13.86 -12.31
CA TRP A 117 -1.36 12.41 -12.22
C TRP A 117 -0.62 11.86 -13.46
N ASN A 118 0.71 11.88 -13.37
CA ASN A 118 1.67 11.54 -14.43
C ASN A 118 2.48 10.29 -14.07
N THR A 119 1.80 9.14 -13.96
CA THR A 119 2.39 7.90 -13.43
C THR A 119 2.72 6.91 -14.53
N GLU A 120 3.82 6.16 -14.39
CA GLU A 120 4.16 5.10 -15.35
C GLU A 120 3.06 4.04 -15.39
N SER A 121 2.64 3.65 -16.59
CA SER A 121 1.55 2.70 -16.80
C SER A 121 1.76 1.35 -16.08
N PRO A 122 2.98 0.78 -15.99
CA PRO A 122 3.23 -0.44 -15.22
C PRO A 122 3.05 -0.29 -13.70
N SER A 123 3.19 0.93 -13.16
CA SER A 123 3.12 1.19 -11.71
C SER A 123 1.69 1.29 -11.17
N LEU A 124 0.70 1.37 -12.06
CA LEU A 124 -0.71 1.38 -11.68
C LEU A 124 -1.09 0.11 -10.92
N THR A 125 -1.89 0.28 -9.87
CA THR A 125 -2.52 -0.87 -9.21
C THR A 125 -3.52 -1.55 -10.14
N PRO A 126 -3.82 -2.85 -9.95
CA PRO A 126 -4.88 -3.52 -10.69
C PRO A 126 -6.22 -2.77 -10.58
N TYR A 127 -6.48 -2.17 -9.43
CA TYR A 127 -7.67 -1.36 -9.20
C TYR A 127 -7.69 -0.09 -10.06
N GLN A 128 -6.60 0.69 -10.07
CA GLN A 128 -6.49 1.90 -10.90
C GLN A 128 -6.61 1.58 -12.38
N ARG A 129 -6.00 0.48 -12.85
CA ARG A 129 -6.17 -0.01 -14.23
C ARG A 129 -7.63 -0.31 -14.55
N ASN A 130 -8.31 -1.03 -13.66
CA ASN A 130 -9.73 -1.34 -13.82
C ASN A 130 -10.60 -0.08 -13.75
N ALA A 131 -10.29 0.86 -12.85
CA ALA A 131 -11.01 2.10 -12.70
C ALA A 131 -10.93 3.00 -13.94
N LEU A 132 -9.77 3.03 -14.61
CA LEU A 132 -9.58 3.67 -15.90
C LEU A 132 -10.32 2.90 -17.02
N LYS A 133 -10.11 1.58 -17.12
CA LYS A 133 -10.63 0.74 -18.21
C LYS A 133 -12.15 0.62 -18.21
N PHE A 134 -12.75 0.40 -17.04
CA PHE A 134 -14.19 0.17 -16.87
C PHE A 134 -14.95 1.44 -16.47
N GLY A 135 -14.30 2.60 -16.49
CA GLY A 135 -14.95 3.89 -16.30
C GLY A 135 -15.40 4.18 -14.87
N TYR A 136 -14.81 3.56 -13.84
CA TYR A 136 -15.20 3.83 -12.45
C TYR A 136 -14.97 5.29 -12.07
N TYR A 137 -13.83 5.86 -12.46
CA TYR A 137 -13.55 7.28 -12.24
C TYR A 137 -14.47 8.16 -13.06
N ARG A 138 -14.58 7.90 -14.37
CA ARG A 138 -15.44 8.64 -15.30
C ARG A 138 -16.88 8.72 -14.81
N ASN A 139 -17.48 7.58 -14.49
CA ASN A 139 -18.89 7.48 -14.17
C ASN A 139 -19.22 8.00 -12.76
N SER A 140 -18.19 8.38 -11.99
CA SER A 140 -18.34 8.87 -10.61
C SER A 140 -17.84 10.30 -10.45
N CYS A 141 -17.66 11.06 -11.54
CA CYS A 141 -17.21 12.45 -11.45
C CYS A 141 -18.23 13.41 -10.82
N ALA A 142 -19.51 13.03 -10.77
CA ALA A 142 -20.51 13.74 -9.98
C ALA A 142 -20.28 13.60 -8.46
N CYS A 143 -19.33 12.76 -8.02
CA CYS A 143 -18.91 12.62 -6.63
C CYS A 143 -17.58 13.34 -6.39
N GLN A 144 -17.53 14.22 -5.40
CA GLN A 144 -16.37 15.03 -5.04
C GLN A 144 -15.47 14.30 -4.04
N VAL A 145 -14.17 14.26 -4.31
CA VAL A 145 -13.16 13.86 -3.33
C VAL A 145 -12.53 15.10 -2.73
N GLU A 146 -12.74 15.33 -1.44
CA GLU A 146 -12.21 16.46 -0.71
C GLU A 146 -11.08 16.03 0.21
N ILE A 147 -10.03 16.83 0.26
CA ILE A 147 -8.89 16.62 1.14
C ILE A 147 -8.87 17.79 2.11
N CYS A 148 -8.89 17.50 3.41
CA CYS A 148 -9.01 18.49 4.48
C CYS A 148 -7.77 18.47 5.39
N PHE A 149 -7.47 19.62 5.98
CA PHE A 149 -6.46 19.71 7.02
C PHE A 149 -6.97 19.11 8.34
N PRO A 150 -6.05 18.71 9.24
CA PRO A 150 -6.41 18.06 10.50
C PRO A 150 -7.36 18.94 11.32
N GLY A 151 -8.48 18.37 11.77
CA GLY A 151 -9.49 19.10 12.56
C GLY A 151 -10.42 20.01 11.76
N GLN A 152 -10.26 20.12 10.43
CA GLN A 152 -11.10 20.95 9.54
C GLN A 152 -11.96 20.13 8.57
N CYS A 153 -12.08 18.83 8.82
CA CYS A 153 -12.80 17.93 7.94
C CYS A 153 -14.31 18.04 8.16
N ALA A 154 -15.03 18.53 7.16
CA ALA A 154 -16.48 18.44 7.12
C ALA A 154 -16.95 16.97 7.14
N PRO A 155 -18.14 16.67 7.67
CA PRO A 155 -18.71 15.34 7.57
C PRO A 155 -18.92 14.97 6.09
N PRO A 156 -18.68 13.70 5.70
CA PRO A 156 -18.89 13.26 4.33
C PRO A 156 -20.39 13.32 3.98
N SER A 157 -20.70 13.77 2.76
CA SER A 157 -22.08 13.91 2.26
C SER A 157 -22.34 12.94 1.09
N ARG A 158 -23.60 12.82 0.66
CA ARG A 158 -24.05 11.81 -0.31
C ARG A 158 -23.18 11.73 -1.57
N ASN A 159 -22.66 12.86 -2.02
CA ASN A 159 -21.81 13.02 -3.19
C ASN A 159 -20.39 13.53 -2.83
N LYS A 160 -19.95 13.40 -1.57
CA LYS A 160 -18.65 13.92 -1.10
C LYS A 160 -17.93 12.92 -0.20
N CYS A 161 -16.76 12.46 -0.64
CA CYS A 161 -15.85 11.67 0.18
C CYS A 161 -14.71 12.55 0.70
N VAL A 162 -14.43 12.44 2.00
CA VAL A 162 -13.47 13.30 2.70
C VAL A 162 -12.23 12.48 3.10
N LEU A 163 -11.03 13.04 2.84
CA LEU A 163 -9.72 12.50 3.21
C LEU A 163 -9.00 13.49 4.12
N ASP A 164 -8.73 13.11 5.36
CA ASP A 164 -7.98 13.90 6.33
C ASP A 164 -6.47 13.78 6.07
N GLN A 165 -5.76 14.89 5.85
CA GLN A 165 -4.31 14.86 5.59
C GLN A 165 -3.47 14.31 6.74
N SER A 166 -3.95 14.37 8.00
CA SER A 166 -3.28 13.71 9.13
C SER A 166 -3.45 12.19 9.13
N ALA A 167 -4.41 11.68 8.35
CA ALA A 167 -4.67 10.26 8.23
C ALA A 167 -3.88 9.63 7.07
N ASP A 168 -3.64 8.34 7.20
CA ASP A 168 -2.98 7.56 6.17
C ASP A 168 -3.92 7.24 5.01
N ASN A 169 -3.90 8.11 3.99
CA ASN A 169 -4.77 8.01 2.83
C ASN A 169 -4.20 7.14 1.70
N SER A 170 -3.03 6.53 1.90
CA SER A 170 -2.31 5.78 0.86
C SER A 170 -3.15 4.68 0.21
N CYS A 171 -4.04 4.03 0.97
CA CYS A 171 -4.94 3.01 0.44
C CYS A 171 -6.09 3.59 -0.37
N PHE A 172 -6.61 4.77 -0.01
CA PHE A 172 -7.68 5.41 -0.77
C PHE A 172 -7.20 5.72 -2.19
N TYR A 173 -6.02 6.34 -2.30
CA TYR A 173 -5.38 6.64 -3.59
C TYR A 173 -5.14 5.43 -4.50
N LYS A 174 -4.96 4.24 -3.91
CA LYS A 174 -4.54 3.03 -4.64
C LYS A 174 -5.65 2.07 -4.98
N GLU A 175 -6.69 1.98 -4.15
CA GLU A 175 -7.64 0.86 -4.17
C GLU A 175 -9.11 1.31 -4.06
N ASN A 176 -9.39 2.62 -4.19
CA ASN A 176 -10.73 3.15 -3.98
C ASN A 176 -11.16 4.17 -5.03
N TYR A 177 -12.47 4.37 -5.13
CA TYR A 177 -13.08 5.54 -5.77
C TYR A 177 -14.35 5.93 -5.00
N CYS A 178 -14.70 7.21 -5.02
CA CYS A 178 -15.86 7.80 -4.39
C CYS A 178 -17.08 7.76 -5.32
N TYR A 179 -18.26 7.38 -4.83
CA TYR A 179 -19.48 7.23 -5.64
C TYR A 179 -20.77 7.59 -4.89
N ILE A 180 -21.88 7.78 -5.61
CA ILE A 180 -23.07 8.52 -5.15
C ILE A 180 -24.05 7.74 -4.25
N GLN A 181 -23.81 6.45 -3.95
CA GLN A 181 -24.67 5.73 -3.00
C GLN A 181 -24.21 5.94 -1.54
N GLY A 182 -24.44 7.16 -1.05
CA GLY A 182 -24.47 7.47 0.39
C GLY A 182 -23.13 7.78 1.04
N SER A 183 -22.27 8.58 0.40
CA SER A 183 -20.99 9.03 1.00
C SER A 183 -19.94 7.91 1.18
N LYS A 184 -19.93 6.90 0.31
CA LYS A 184 -19.10 5.70 0.48
C LYS A 184 -17.98 5.62 -0.54
N TRP A 185 -16.80 5.25 -0.07
CA TRP A 185 -15.72 4.77 -0.91
C TRP A 185 -16.06 3.36 -1.40
N LYS A 186 -16.09 3.14 -2.72
CA LYS A 186 -16.10 1.79 -3.27
C LYS A 186 -14.69 1.27 -3.26
N THR A 187 -14.53 0.03 -2.81
CA THR A 187 -13.23 -0.59 -2.56
C THR A 187 -13.26 -2.03 -3.09
N SER A 188 -12.10 -2.61 -3.39
CA SER A 188 -11.95 -4.06 -3.64
C SER A 188 -11.92 -4.91 -2.34
N VAL A 189 -12.07 -4.27 -1.17
CA VAL A 189 -11.91 -4.82 0.17
C VAL A 189 -12.96 -4.22 1.14
N CYS A 190 -14.05 -4.96 1.35
CA CYS A 190 -15.22 -4.75 2.22
C CYS A 190 -15.38 -3.43 3.02
N GLU A 191 -16.55 -2.83 2.77
CA GLU A 191 -17.33 -1.75 3.40
C GLU A 191 -16.88 -1.06 4.71
N TRP A 192 -17.09 0.27 4.71
CA TRP A 192 -17.29 1.07 5.92
C TRP A 192 -18.76 1.03 6.33
N ASN A 193 -19.06 0.45 7.49
CA ASN A 193 -20.32 0.76 8.17
C ASN A 193 -20.18 2.16 8.76
N THR A 194 -20.89 3.12 8.18
CA THR A 194 -21.23 4.38 8.84
C THR A 194 -22.35 4.07 9.83
N GLU A 195 -22.01 3.58 11.02
CA GLU A 195 -22.89 3.80 12.16
C GLU A 195 -22.51 5.15 12.74
N THR A 196 -23.40 6.11 12.50
CA THR A 196 -23.63 7.26 13.36
C THR A 196 -23.53 6.83 14.81
N SER A 197 -22.66 7.48 15.58
CA SER A 197 -22.77 7.47 17.04
C SER A 197 -24.12 8.07 17.44
N PRO A 198 -24.82 7.43 18.38
CA PRO A 198 -25.34 8.15 19.52
C PRO A 198 -24.57 7.68 20.75
N LEU A 199 -23.75 8.57 21.31
CA LEU A 199 -23.45 8.50 22.73
C LEU A 199 -24.72 8.92 23.46
N SER A 200 -25.59 7.96 23.80
CA SER A 200 -26.57 8.09 24.88
C SER A 200 -27.15 6.71 25.21
N GLN A 201 -27.15 6.40 26.51
CA GLN A 201 -27.65 5.18 27.15
C GLN A 201 -26.76 3.94 27.06
N TYR A 202 -25.67 3.95 27.84
CA TYR A 202 -25.45 2.86 28.82
C TYR A 202 -24.49 3.37 29.90
N GLN A 203 -25.06 3.88 30.98
CA GLN A 203 -24.39 4.11 32.24
C GLN A 203 -25.00 3.12 33.25
N LYS A 204 -24.15 2.65 34.16
CA LYS A 204 -24.37 1.64 35.21
C LYS A 204 -24.19 0.19 34.73
N ASN A 205 -22.95 -0.28 34.86
CA ASN A 205 -22.63 -1.15 35.99
C ASN A 205 -21.21 -0.85 36.46
N GLY A 206 -21.13 -0.47 37.73
CA GLY A 206 -19.91 -0.03 38.39
C GLY A 206 -18.89 -1.16 38.51
N TRP A 207 -17.63 -0.80 38.40
CA TRP A 207 -16.52 -1.64 38.83
C TRP A 207 -15.89 -0.94 40.03
N ASN A 208 -16.30 -1.37 41.22
CA ASN A 208 -15.60 -1.04 42.45
C ASN A 208 -14.25 -1.76 42.43
N PHE A 209 -13.17 -1.00 42.46
CA PHE A 209 -11.87 -1.53 42.88
C PHE A 209 -11.84 -1.45 44.41
N ALA A 210 -11.93 -2.62 45.06
CA ALA A 210 -11.53 -2.81 46.44
C ALA A 210 -10.53 -3.97 46.48
N GLU A 211 -9.51 -3.78 47.28
CA GLU A 211 -8.30 -4.57 47.39
C GLU A 211 -8.55 -6.00 47.90
N ALA A 212 -7.71 -6.93 47.46
CA ALA A 212 -7.25 -8.03 48.29
C ALA A 212 -5.89 -8.51 47.75
N VAL A 213 -4.82 -7.98 48.32
CA VAL A 213 -3.51 -8.62 48.31
C VAL A 213 -3.64 -9.84 49.22
N SER A 214 -3.53 -11.04 48.66
CA SER A 214 -3.24 -12.24 49.44
C SER A 214 -1.97 -12.86 48.90
N VAL A 215 -0.94 -12.82 49.73
CA VAL A 215 0.36 -13.47 49.52
C VAL A 215 0.14 -14.98 49.57
N VAL A 216 0.24 -15.65 48.42
CA VAL A 216 0.52 -17.09 48.36
C VAL A 216 1.62 -17.30 47.33
N ASN A 217 2.82 -17.60 47.83
CA ASN A 217 3.93 -18.15 47.08
C ASN A 217 3.49 -19.49 46.46
N LEU A 218 3.40 -19.55 45.14
CA LEU A 218 3.53 -20.76 44.32
C LEU A 218 3.63 -20.33 42.83
N LEU A 219 4.87 -20.28 42.32
CA LEU A 219 5.25 -20.37 40.90
C LEU A 219 4.21 -19.87 39.86
N GLN A 220 3.87 -18.57 39.89
CA GLN A 220 3.18 -17.95 38.76
C GLN A 220 4.22 -17.38 37.79
N THR A 221 4.34 -18.04 36.64
CA THR A 221 5.02 -17.53 35.45
C THR A 221 4.44 -16.15 35.10
N THR A 222 5.16 -15.10 35.46
CA THR A 222 4.82 -13.74 35.07
C THR A 222 4.80 -13.67 33.54
N PHE A 223 3.61 -13.40 32.99
CA PHE A 223 3.41 -13.30 31.55
C PHE A 223 4.09 -12.02 31.05
N ALA A 224 5.40 -12.07 30.83
CA ALA A 224 6.13 -11.05 30.11
C ALA A 224 5.68 -11.10 28.65
N CYS A 225 4.75 -10.21 28.30
CA CYS A 225 4.41 -9.95 26.91
C CYS A 225 5.62 -9.42 26.10
N CYS A 226 6.63 -8.84 26.79
CA CYS A 226 7.64 -7.99 26.18
C CYS A 226 9.02 -8.06 26.91
N ALA A 227 9.54 -9.25 27.25
CA ALA A 227 10.89 -9.37 27.83
C ALA A 227 11.92 -9.89 26.82
N GLU A 228 12.40 -9.03 25.93
CA GLU A 228 13.67 -9.23 25.23
C GLU A 228 14.36 -7.86 25.10
N SER A 229 15.58 -7.77 25.63
CA SER A 229 16.46 -6.62 25.50
C SER A 229 17.02 -6.58 24.07
N GLY A 230 16.41 -5.76 23.22
CA GLY A 230 16.84 -5.51 21.84
C GLY A 230 15.99 -6.24 20.80
N CYS A 231 15.71 -5.57 19.67
CA CYS A 231 14.99 -6.15 18.53
C CYS A 231 15.95 -6.40 17.36
N SER A 232 16.27 -7.66 17.08
CA SER A 232 17.05 -8.04 15.90
C SER A 232 16.38 -9.20 15.16
N CYS A 233 15.81 -8.90 13.99
CA CYS A 233 15.17 -9.89 13.15
C CYS A 233 15.08 -9.41 11.70
N GLY A 234 15.21 -10.36 10.76
CA GLY A 234 14.88 -10.12 9.36
C GLY A 234 13.36 -10.09 9.16
N PRO A 235 12.86 -9.38 8.12
CA PRO A 235 11.44 -9.40 7.82
C PRO A 235 11.00 -10.83 7.48
N GLN A 236 9.93 -11.30 8.11
CA GLN A 236 9.39 -12.63 7.89
C GLN A 236 8.76 -12.75 6.50
N HIS A 237 9.06 -13.84 5.77
CA HIS A 237 8.40 -14.13 4.51
C HIS A 237 6.92 -14.51 4.76
N PRO A 238 5.94 -14.04 3.96
CA PRO A 238 4.51 -14.33 4.14
C PRO A 238 4.16 -15.81 4.33
N GLN A 239 4.82 -16.70 3.59
CA GLN A 239 4.67 -18.15 3.74
C GLN A 239 5.08 -18.63 5.13
N GLN A 240 6.21 -18.18 5.68
CA GLN A 240 6.65 -18.58 7.02
C GLN A 240 5.63 -18.16 8.08
N ALA A 241 5.03 -16.97 7.92
CA ALA A 241 3.98 -16.49 8.81
C ALA A 241 2.76 -17.41 8.84
N LEU A 242 2.39 -18.02 7.71
CA LEU A 242 1.26 -18.95 7.58
C LEU A 242 1.58 -20.37 8.04
N CYS A 243 2.86 -20.77 8.05
CA CYS A 243 3.25 -22.16 8.23
C CYS A 243 3.61 -22.56 9.66
N GLY A 244 3.91 -21.62 10.58
CA GLY A 244 4.21 -21.99 11.96
C GLY A 244 2.96 -22.43 12.73
N ASP A 245 3.02 -23.48 13.55
CA ASP A 245 1.82 -24.06 14.18
C ASP A 245 1.06 -23.08 15.08
N ASN A 246 1.79 -22.39 15.96
CA ASN A 246 1.24 -21.42 16.90
C ASN A 246 1.12 -20.00 16.33
N THR A 247 1.20 -19.81 15.01
CA THR A 247 1.03 -18.49 14.41
C THR A 247 -0.42 -18.17 14.10
N PHE A 248 -0.73 -16.89 13.92
CA PHE A 248 -1.96 -16.43 13.28
C PHE A 248 -1.61 -15.53 12.10
N VAL A 249 -2.50 -15.45 11.11
CA VAL A 249 -2.42 -14.47 10.00
C VAL A 249 -3.83 -13.99 9.72
N ILE A 250 -4.10 -12.73 10.05
CA ILE A 250 -5.42 -12.13 9.94
C ILE A 250 -5.39 -10.87 9.09
N LYS A 251 -6.47 -10.63 8.37
CA LYS A 251 -6.84 -9.32 7.86
C LYS A 251 -7.67 -8.62 8.92
N ALA A 252 -7.14 -7.55 9.50
CA ALA A 252 -7.82 -6.87 10.59
C ALA A 252 -7.75 -5.35 10.45
N ARG A 253 -8.83 -4.70 10.89
CA ARG A 253 -8.96 -3.25 10.90
C ARG A 253 -8.72 -2.70 12.29
N ILE A 254 -7.83 -1.72 12.42
CA ILE A 254 -7.49 -1.11 13.71
C ILE A 254 -8.62 -0.19 14.16
N LEU A 255 -9.22 -0.48 15.31
CA LEU A 255 -10.30 0.33 15.90
C LEU A 255 -9.75 1.36 16.88
N GLY A 256 -8.78 0.96 17.69
CA GLY A 256 -8.18 1.82 18.71
C GLY A 256 -6.90 1.21 19.27
N ARG A 257 -6.18 2.02 20.05
CA ARG A 257 -4.94 1.65 20.73
C ARG A 257 -5.02 2.05 22.20
N ARG A 258 -4.34 1.30 23.04
CA ARG A 258 -4.11 1.62 24.45
C ARG A 258 -2.71 1.15 24.84
N LYS A 259 -2.03 1.91 25.69
CA LYS A 259 -0.81 1.46 26.36
C LYS A 259 -1.22 0.77 27.66
N LEU A 260 -0.61 -0.37 27.96
CA LEU A 260 -0.73 -0.97 29.30
C LEU A 260 0.50 -0.55 30.09
N SER A 261 0.28 0.18 31.18
CA SER A 261 1.33 0.59 32.11
C SER A 261 1.80 -0.64 32.90
N GLY A 262 3.12 -0.85 32.94
CA GLY A 262 3.82 -1.88 33.71
C GLY A 262 5.26 -1.44 33.95
N ALA A 263 6.08 -2.26 34.60
CA ALA A 263 7.52 -2.03 34.69
C ALA A 263 8.13 -1.88 33.26
N PRO A 264 9.26 -1.17 33.06
CA PRO A 264 9.81 -0.84 31.74
C PRO A 264 9.95 -2.03 30.77
N SER A 265 10.17 -3.24 31.28
CA SER A 265 10.30 -4.52 30.55
C SER A 265 8.98 -5.27 30.33
N THR A 266 7.85 -4.70 30.73
CA THR A 266 6.51 -5.30 30.61
C THR A 266 5.49 -4.36 29.99
N GLU A 267 5.89 -3.13 29.65
CA GLU A 267 5.04 -2.20 28.93
C GLU A 267 4.75 -2.77 27.54
N CYS A 268 3.46 -2.87 27.19
CA CYS A 268 3.04 -3.37 25.89
C CYS A 268 1.91 -2.52 25.33
N ARG A 269 1.91 -2.36 24.01
CA ARG A 269 0.82 -1.72 23.26
C ARG A 269 -0.22 -2.75 22.91
N VAL A 270 -1.49 -2.37 23.09
CA VAL A 270 -2.63 -3.23 22.75
C VAL A 270 -3.51 -2.51 21.75
N TYR A 271 -3.75 -3.18 20.62
CA TYR A 271 -4.66 -2.74 19.58
C TYR A 271 -5.98 -3.48 19.70
N LYS A 272 -7.08 -2.73 19.74
CA LYS A 272 -8.42 -3.27 19.52
C LYS A 272 -8.62 -3.35 18.02
N VAL A 273 -8.87 -4.55 17.48
CA VAL A 273 -8.98 -4.78 16.05
C VAL A 273 -10.30 -5.48 15.70
N LYS A 274 -10.90 -5.15 14.57
CA LYS A 274 -12.00 -5.92 13.96
C LYS A 274 -11.40 -6.88 12.94
N VAL A 275 -11.52 -8.18 13.18
CA VAL A 275 -11.03 -9.21 12.28
C VAL A 275 -12.01 -9.35 11.12
N LEU A 276 -11.49 -9.20 9.91
CA LEU A 276 -12.24 -9.28 8.66
C LEU A 276 -12.05 -10.64 7.98
N GLN A 277 -10.88 -11.26 8.16
CA GLN A 277 -10.56 -12.56 7.60
C GLN A 277 -9.44 -13.22 8.40
N ASP A 278 -9.55 -14.53 8.65
CA ASP A 278 -8.48 -15.38 9.16
C ASP A 278 -7.96 -16.25 7.99
N TYR A 279 -6.68 -16.10 7.64
CA TYR A 279 -6.08 -16.82 6.52
C TYR A 279 -5.56 -18.20 6.90
N LYS A 280 -5.35 -18.48 8.19
CA LYS A 280 -4.95 -19.84 8.61
C LYS A 280 -6.16 -20.76 8.67
N ASN A 281 -7.36 -20.23 8.94
CA ASN A 281 -8.62 -20.96 9.00
C ASN A 281 -8.48 -22.24 9.86
N THR A 282 -8.08 -22.04 11.11
CA THR A 282 -7.92 -23.11 12.12
C THR A 282 -9.28 -23.57 12.65
N PHE A 283 -9.32 -24.74 13.32
CA PHE A 283 -10.53 -25.28 13.96
C PHE A 283 -11.22 -24.26 14.89
N ASP A 284 -10.41 -23.44 15.56
CA ASP A 284 -10.85 -22.24 16.28
C ASP A 284 -10.47 -20.98 15.47
N PRO A 285 -11.36 -20.46 14.61
CA PRO A 285 -11.08 -19.32 13.74
C PRO A 285 -11.15 -18.00 14.51
N ILE A 286 -10.19 -17.12 14.26
CA ILE A 286 -10.17 -15.80 14.90
C ILE A 286 -11.22 -14.91 14.23
N ARG A 287 -12.25 -14.49 14.98
CA ARG A 287 -13.38 -13.69 14.46
C ARG A 287 -13.72 -12.52 15.36
N GLY A 288 -14.52 -11.59 14.84
CA GLY A 288 -15.07 -10.48 15.61
C GLY A 288 -14.02 -9.48 16.06
N VAL A 289 -14.22 -8.91 17.26
CA VAL A 289 -13.32 -7.91 17.83
C VAL A 289 -12.31 -8.59 18.73
N GLN A 290 -11.02 -8.37 18.44
CA GLN A 290 -9.91 -9.01 19.12
C GLN A 290 -8.91 -7.99 19.67
N LYS A 291 -8.02 -8.46 20.55
CA LYS A 291 -6.89 -7.69 21.08
C LYS A 291 -5.60 -8.26 20.52
N VAL A 292 -4.81 -7.39 19.87
CA VAL A 292 -3.47 -7.71 19.39
C VAL A 292 -2.45 -6.96 20.25
N PHE A 293 -1.50 -7.68 20.80
CA PHE A 293 -0.46 -7.19 21.70
C PHE A 293 0.86 -7.05 20.96
N THR A 294 1.65 -6.02 21.28
CA THR A 294 2.99 -5.81 20.73
C THR A 294 3.85 -5.01 21.70
N GLY A 295 5.16 -4.96 21.47
CA GLY A 295 6.10 -4.16 22.26
C GLY A 295 5.69 -2.70 22.43
N SER A 296 6.05 -2.11 23.57
CA SER A 296 5.79 -0.70 23.90
C SER A 296 6.56 0.32 23.08
N SER A 297 7.69 -0.06 22.50
CA SER A 297 8.57 0.79 21.68
C SER A 297 9.25 -0.05 20.60
N GLN A 298 10.20 0.51 19.85
CA GLN A 298 10.99 -0.30 18.90
C GLN A 298 11.91 -1.30 19.59
N GLU A 299 12.33 -1.00 20.82
CA GLU A 299 13.34 -1.75 21.57
C GLU A 299 12.84 -3.09 22.16
N PRO A 300 11.52 -3.31 22.36
CA PRO A 300 10.90 -4.63 22.49
C PRO A 300 10.13 -5.06 21.22
N CYS A 301 10.66 -4.76 20.02
CA CYS A 301 10.05 -5.11 18.72
C CYS A 301 8.58 -4.66 18.55
N GLY A 302 8.21 -3.51 19.09
CA GLY A 302 6.84 -2.99 19.03
C GLY A 302 6.47 -2.45 17.67
N VAL A 303 5.30 -2.86 17.17
CA VAL A 303 4.75 -2.35 15.91
C VAL A 303 3.78 -1.20 16.15
N TYR A 304 3.85 -0.21 15.26
CA TYR A 304 2.89 0.88 15.23
C TYR A 304 1.85 0.68 14.13
N PHE A 305 0.57 0.64 14.50
CA PHE A 305 -0.53 0.60 13.54
C PHE A 305 -1.37 1.87 13.57
N ASN A 306 -1.67 2.39 12.37
CA ASN A 306 -2.53 3.54 12.20
C ASN A 306 -3.98 3.17 12.49
N ARG A 307 -4.68 4.04 13.23
CA ARG A 307 -6.10 3.86 13.54
C ARG A 307 -6.93 3.89 12.25
N LYS A 308 -8.03 3.13 12.20
CA LYS A 308 -8.95 2.98 11.07
C LYS A 308 -8.34 2.37 9.79
N VAL A 309 -7.06 1.99 9.79
CA VAL A 309 -6.39 1.31 8.68
C VAL A 309 -6.55 -0.21 8.81
N THR A 310 -6.63 -0.88 7.66
CA THR A 310 -6.70 -2.35 7.57
C THR A 310 -5.34 -2.91 7.22
N TYR A 311 -4.90 -3.92 7.97
CA TYR A 311 -3.61 -4.58 7.81
C TYR A 311 -3.80 -6.09 7.63
N ILE A 312 -2.85 -6.71 6.94
CA ILE A 312 -2.46 -8.09 7.22
C ILE A 312 -1.58 -8.03 8.46
N ILE A 313 -1.92 -8.81 9.47
CA ILE A 313 -1.17 -8.91 10.73
C ILE A 313 -0.92 -10.40 10.97
N SER A 314 0.35 -10.79 10.99
CA SER A 314 0.77 -12.06 11.53
C SER A 314 1.33 -11.93 12.94
N GLY A 315 1.50 -13.07 13.60
CA GLY A 315 2.10 -13.14 14.92
C GLY A 315 1.92 -14.52 15.51
N TYR A 316 2.03 -14.62 16.83
CA TYR A 316 1.95 -15.85 17.60
C TYR A 316 0.76 -15.83 18.58
N LYS A 317 0.15 -17.00 18.78
CA LYS A 317 -0.82 -17.25 19.85
C LYS A 317 -0.03 -17.69 21.09
N LYS A 318 0.04 -16.85 22.12
CA LYS A 318 0.71 -17.16 23.40
C LYS A 318 -0.27 -16.95 24.55
N GLY A 319 -0.57 -18.00 25.32
CA GLY A 319 -1.51 -17.93 26.45
C GLY A 319 -2.87 -17.35 26.07
N GLY A 320 -3.44 -17.77 24.94
CA GLY A 320 -4.73 -17.26 24.42
C GLY A 320 -4.70 -15.84 23.86
N LYS A 321 -3.54 -15.15 23.85
CA LYS A 321 -3.38 -13.79 23.34
C LYS A 321 -2.72 -13.80 21.96
N LEU A 322 -3.14 -12.86 21.12
CA LEU A 322 -2.53 -12.61 19.81
C LEU A 322 -1.39 -11.62 19.97
N VAL A 323 -0.14 -12.06 19.81
CA VAL A 323 1.06 -11.23 19.95
C VAL A 323 1.72 -11.04 18.59
N THR A 324 1.96 -9.80 18.20
CA THR A 324 2.70 -9.41 16.97
C THR A 324 3.94 -8.62 17.35
N SER A 325 4.96 -8.66 16.50
CA SER A 325 6.19 -7.89 16.66
C SER A 325 6.66 -7.31 15.33
N ALA A 326 7.68 -6.45 15.38
CA ALA A 326 8.35 -5.89 14.20
C ALA A 326 8.94 -6.97 13.27
N CYS A 327 9.16 -8.18 13.80
CA CYS A 327 9.62 -9.35 13.06
C CYS A 327 8.49 -10.08 12.33
N SER A 328 7.24 -9.88 12.78
CA SER A 328 6.07 -10.52 12.19
C SER A 328 5.73 -9.84 10.86
N TRP A 329 5.23 -10.61 9.89
CA TRP A 329 4.70 -10.04 8.66
C TRP A 329 3.47 -9.17 8.95
N SER A 330 3.68 -7.85 8.89
CA SER A 330 2.62 -6.87 9.00
C SER A 330 2.67 -5.90 7.82
N GLN A 331 1.54 -5.71 7.15
CA GLN A 331 1.49 -4.95 5.91
C GLN A 331 0.12 -4.29 5.74
N LYS A 332 0.08 -3.02 5.33
CA LYS A 332 -1.18 -2.36 4.97
C LYS A 332 -1.85 -3.15 3.85
N ILE A 333 -3.16 -3.39 3.95
CA ILE A 333 -3.86 -4.25 2.99
C ILE A 333 -3.69 -3.80 1.53
N CYS A 334 -3.58 -2.49 1.29
CA CYS A 334 -3.42 -1.91 -0.04
C CYS A 334 -1.99 -1.98 -0.59
N THR A 335 -0.99 -2.25 0.25
CA THR A 335 0.39 -2.48 -0.20
C THR A 335 0.67 -3.95 -0.46
N VAL A 336 -0.25 -4.85 -0.08
CA VAL A 336 -0.18 -6.29 -0.40
C VAL A 336 -0.21 -6.48 -1.91
N THR A 337 0.77 -7.18 -2.45
CA THR A 337 0.93 -7.37 -3.89
C THR A 337 -0.16 -8.27 -4.48
N SER A 338 -0.35 -8.19 -5.81
CA SER A 338 -1.24 -9.11 -6.53
C SER A 338 -0.87 -10.57 -6.28
N PHE A 339 0.44 -10.90 -6.29
CA PHE A 339 0.93 -12.23 -5.97
C PHE A 339 0.58 -12.68 -4.54
N GLN A 340 0.80 -11.83 -3.53
CA GLN A 340 0.45 -12.15 -2.14
C GLN A 340 -1.07 -12.35 -1.98
N LYS A 341 -1.90 -11.49 -2.61
CA LYS A 341 -3.36 -11.64 -2.63
C LYS A 341 -3.76 -12.98 -3.27
N PHE A 342 -3.16 -13.35 -4.40
CA PHE A 342 -3.35 -14.63 -5.08
C PHE A 342 -2.95 -15.81 -4.19
N ALA A 343 -1.75 -15.78 -3.60
CA ALA A 343 -1.22 -16.86 -2.79
C ALA A 343 -2.00 -17.05 -1.47
N LEU A 344 -2.49 -15.97 -0.86
CA LEU A 344 -3.42 -16.02 0.27
C LEU A 344 -4.79 -16.61 -0.14
N LYS A 345 -5.36 -16.15 -1.26
CA LYS A 345 -6.68 -16.57 -1.74
C LYS A 345 -6.72 -18.04 -2.15
N THR A 346 -5.69 -18.50 -2.85
CA THR A 346 -5.60 -19.88 -3.36
C THR A 346 -5.06 -20.87 -2.34
N GLY A 347 -4.59 -20.38 -1.19
CA GLY A 347 -3.91 -21.21 -0.20
C GLY A 347 -2.51 -21.66 -0.63
N LEU A 348 -1.92 -21.08 -1.68
CA LEU A 348 -0.60 -21.47 -2.21
C LEU A 348 0.49 -21.50 -1.12
N TYR A 349 0.50 -20.51 -0.23
CA TYR A 349 1.44 -20.49 0.89
C TYR A 349 1.18 -21.63 1.88
N LYS A 350 -0.09 -21.83 2.27
CA LYS A 350 -0.50 -22.83 3.26
C LYS A 350 -0.29 -24.26 2.77
N SER A 351 -0.54 -24.54 1.50
CA SER A 351 -0.38 -25.87 0.90
C SER A 351 1.09 -26.25 0.61
N ASN A 352 2.02 -25.32 0.84
CA ASN A 352 3.45 -25.55 0.60
C ASN A 352 4.31 -25.34 1.85
N CYS A 353 3.75 -25.57 3.05
CA CYS A 353 4.48 -25.41 4.30
C CYS A 353 5.62 -26.42 4.54
N GLN A 354 5.63 -27.54 3.82
CA GLN A 354 6.77 -28.46 3.74
C GLN A 354 8.03 -27.79 3.14
N CYS A 355 7.84 -26.72 2.36
CA CYS A 355 8.92 -25.98 1.75
C CYS A 355 9.33 -24.79 2.62
N LYS A 356 10.55 -24.82 3.14
CA LYS A 356 11.07 -23.86 4.11
C LYS A 356 11.77 -22.71 3.39
N VAL A 357 11.32 -21.49 3.63
CA VAL A 357 12.04 -20.29 3.19
C VAL A 357 13.20 -20.05 4.15
N LYS A 358 14.43 -19.91 3.62
CA LYS A 358 15.62 -19.54 4.39
C LYS A 358 16.20 -18.25 3.83
N ASP A 359 16.60 -17.36 4.73
CA ASP A 359 17.21 -16.08 4.38
C ASP A 359 18.71 -16.13 4.71
N CYS A 360 19.57 -15.66 3.80
CA CYS A 360 20.99 -15.60 4.07
C CYS A 360 21.33 -14.34 4.89
N THR A 361 21.96 -14.52 6.04
CA THR A 361 22.52 -13.43 6.84
C THR A 361 23.96 -13.16 6.40
N ASN A 362 24.23 -11.93 5.93
CA ASN A 362 25.56 -11.43 5.60
C ASN A 362 26.37 -12.31 4.62
N GLY A 363 25.71 -12.92 3.63
CA GLY A 363 26.37 -13.74 2.60
C GLY A 363 26.66 -15.19 3.00
N ASN A 364 26.52 -15.56 4.28
CA ASN A 364 26.62 -16.94 4.72
C ASN A 364 25.27 -17.65 4.54
N CYS A 365 25.19 -18.47 3.50
CA CYS A 365 24.05 -19.34 3.24
C CYS A 365 24.44 -20.77 3.65
N ASN A 366 23.69 -21.38 4.58
CA ASN A 366 23.76 -22.83 4.76
C ASN A 366 23.40 -23.52 3.43
N PRO A 367 24.04 -24.66 3.09
CA PRO A 367 23.72 -25.38 1.87
C PRO A 367 22.22 -25.71 1.83
N PRO A 368 21.49 -25.34 0.76
CA PRO A 368 20.07 -25.60 0.65
C PRO A 368 19.81 -27.11 0.63
N THR A 369 18.86 -27.57 1.43
CA THR A 369 18.32 -28.93 1.28
C THR A 369 17.26 -28.95 0.17
N ARG A 370 16.80 -30.14 -0.22
CA ARG A 370 15.69 -30.30 -1.19
C ARG A 370 14.37 -29.71 -0.70
N GLU A 371 14.26 -29.35 0.57
CA GLU A 371 13.07 -28.74 1.17
C GLU A 371 13.17 -27.21 1.28
N ASP A 372 14.30 -26.61 0.92
CA ASP A 372 14.56 -25.20 1.19
C ASP A 372 14.46 -24.33 -0.08
N CYS A 373 13.82 -23.15 0.03
CA CYS A 373 14.05 -22.06 -0.90
C CYS A 373 14.87 -20.96 -0.22
N VAL A 374 16.05 -20.70 -0.76
CA VAL A 374 16.99 -19.73 -0.19
C VAL A 374 16.83 -18.37 -0.87
N ILE A 375 16.74 -17.31 -0.05
CA ILE A 375 16.82 -15.91 -0.47
C ILE A 375 18.30 -15.51 -0.42
N LYS A 376 18.95 -15.45 -1.57
CA LYS A 376 20.37 -15.04 -1.69
C LYS A 376 20.52 -13.52 -1.83
N THR A 377 19.69 -12.91 -2.66
CA THR A 377 19.69 -11.47 -2.97
C THR A 377 18.27 -10.98 -3.18
N ASN A 378 18.06 -9.66 -3.20
CA ASN A 378 16.78 -9.03 -3.49
C ASN A 378 15.61 -9.54 -2.61
N ARG A 379 15.82 -9.48 -1.29
CA ARG A 379 14.87 -9.92 -0.26
C ARG A 379 13.46 -9.36 -0.48
N TYR A 380 13.35 -8.09 -0.85
CA TYR A 380 12.07 -7.45 -1.16
C TYR A 380 11.30 -8.18 -2.26
N CYS A 381 11.94 -8.54 -3.37
CA CYS A 381 11.27 -9.24 -4.47
C CYS A 381 10.74 -10.61 -4.01
N PHE A 382 11.59 -11.44 -3.42
CA PHE A 382 11.19 -12.78 -2.98
C PHE A 382 10.07 -12.75 -1.94
N GLN A 383 10.11 -11.82 -0.99
CA GLN A 383 9.06 -11.67 0.02
C GLN A 383 7.73 -11.19 -0.56
N ASN A 384 7.76 -10.33 -1.59
CA ASN A 384 6.57 -9.70 -2.10
C ASN A 384 5.96 -10.41 -3.32
N LYS A 385 6.76 -11.17 -4.07
CA LYS A 385 6.38 -11.65 -5.41
C LYS A 385 6.56 -13.15 -5.62
N ASN A 386 7.00 -13.89 -4.59
CA ASN A 386 7.28 -15.31 -4.71
C ASN A 386 6.64 -16.15 -3.59
N ALA A 387 6.51 -17.44 -3.87
CA ALA A 387 6.18 -18.51 -2.93
C ALA A 387 7.17 -19.66 -3.12
N CYS A 388 7.54 -20.32 -2.03
CA CYS A 388 8.37 -21.50 -2.06
C CYS A 388 7.47 -22.72 -2.19
N VAL A 389 7.52 -23.43 -3.32
CA VAL A 389 6.54 -24.50 -3.63
C VAL A 389 7.25 -25.78 -3.98
N LYS A 390 6.60 -26.92 -3.71
CA LYS A 390 7.11 -28.23 -4.11
C LYS A 390 6.94 -28.37 -5.62
N LYS A 391 8.02 -28.65 -6.33
CA LYS A 391 8.06 -28.85 -7.78
C LYS A 391 8.69 -30.20 -8.11
N SER A 392 8.27 -30.79 -9.23
CA SER A 392 9.05 -31.83 -9.88
C SER A 392 10.13 -31.17 -10.71
N GLN A 393 11.40 -31.40 -10.38
CA GLN A 393 12.55 -30.96 -11.18
C GLN A 393 13.45 -32.16 -11.42
N TYR A 394 13.72 -32.48 -12.69
CA TYR A 394 14.60 -33.58 -13.10
C TYR A 394 14.22 -34.94 -12.47
N GLY A 395 12.93 -35.24 -12.38
CA GLY A 395 12.44 -36.50 -11.79
C GLY A 395 12.47 -36.56 -10.26
N ALA A 396 12.95 -35.53 -9.57
CA ALA A 396 12.95 -35.42 -8.11
C ALA A 396 11.97 -34.33 -7.63
N LEU A 397 11.24 -34.63 -6.55
CA LEU A 397 10.40 -33.65 -5.87
C LEU A 397 11.27 -32.76 -4.97
N GLN A 398 11.42 -31.49 -5.32
CA GLN A 398 12.16 -30.51 -4.52
C GLN A 398 11.46 -29.16 -4.46
N CYS A 399 11.75 -28.40 -3.41
CA CYS A 399 11.20 -27.07 -3.20
C CYS A 399 11.91 -26.04 -4.07
N GLY A 400 11.14 -25.14 -4.67
CA GLY A 400 11.67 -24.08 -5.52
C GLY A 400 10.75 -22.87 -5.61
N TRP A 401 11.32 -21.72 -5.94
CA TRP A 401 10.58 -20.47 -6.02
C TRP A 401 9.58 -20.48 -7.20
N LYS A 402 8.32 -20.14 -6.91
CA LYS A 402 7.28 -19.77 -7.88
C LYS A 402 7.06 -18.26 -7.79
N SER A 403 7.19 -17.55 -8.91
CA SER A 403 7.12 -16.08 -8.97
C SER A 403 5.87 -15.59 -9.72
N GLU A 404 5.60 -14.28 -9.63
CA GLU A 404 4.48 -13.60 -10.30
C GLU A 404 4.53 -13.67 -11.85
N MET A 405 5.71 -13.88 -12.45
CA MET A 405 5.88 -13.99 -13.90
C MET A 405 5.46 -15.38 -14.37
N LEU A 406 4.15 -15.57 -14.62
CA LEU A 406 3.54 -16.56 -15.53
C LEU A 406 2.01 -16.37 -15.72
N TYR A 407 1.37 -15.39 -15.07
CA TYR A 407 -0.10 -15.22 -15.18
C TYR A 407 -0.55 -14.37 -16.40
N HIS A 408 0.36 -13.67 -17.09
CA HIS A 408 0.00 -12.88 -18.28
C HIS A 408 0.07 -13.65 -19.60
N SER A 409 0.59 -14.88 -19.62
CA SER A 409 0.66 -15.69 -20.86
C SER A 409 -0.50 -16.67 -21.04
N GLN A 410 -1.41 -16.82 -20.07
CA GLN A 410 -2.55 -17.74 -20.19
C GLN A 410 -3.89 -17.08 -20.54
N GLU A 411 -3.99 -15.75 -20.50
CA GLU A 411 -5.19 -15.01 -20.95
C GLU A 411 -5.07 -14.46 -22.38
N GLN A 412 -3.92 -14.60 -23.03
CA GLN A 412 -3.79 -14.32 -24.48
C GLN A 412 -3.82 -15.64 -25.22
N GLY A 413 -5.00 -15.96 -25.78
CA GLY A 413 -5.24 -17.16 -26.57
C GLY A 413 -4.15 -17.39 -27.61
N ARG A 414 -3.41 -18.48 -27.46
CA ARG A 414 -2.59 -19.06 -28.51
C ARG A 414 -3.11 -20.47 -28.73
N GLN A 415 -3.67 -20.69 -29.91
CA GLN A 415 -4.17 -21.99 -30.36
C GLN A 415 -3.09 -23.05 -30.15
N VAL A 416 -3.50 -24.16 -29.54
CA VAL A 416 -2.70 -25.38 -29.45
C VAL A 416 -2.73 -26.03 -30.83
N ILE A 417 -1.60 -26.02 -31.52
CA ILE A 417 -1.40 -26.89 -32.68
C ILE A 417 -1.03 -28.28 -32.12
N PRO A 418 -1.72 -29.36 -32.50
CA PRO A 418 -1.43 -30.70 -31.99
C PRO A 418 -0.05 -31.19 -32.44
N LEU A 419 0.57 -32.00 -31.58
CA LEU A 419 1.94 -32.52 -31.69
C LEU A 419 2.14 -33.57 -32.83
N SER A 420 1.24 -33.65 -33.80
CA SER A 420 1.31 -34.59 -34.93
C SER A 420 2.10 -34.08 -36.13
N ASP A 421 2.36 -32.76 -36.22
CA ASP A 421 2.87 -32.14 -37.45
C ASP A 421 4.37 -31.78 -37.39
N LEU A 422 5.12 -32.28 -36.40
CA LEU A 422 6.54 -31.96 -36.20
C LEU A 422 7.54 -33.07 -36.54
N ILE A 423 7.13 -34.12 -37.28
CA ILE A 423 8.04 -35.23 -37.69
C ILE A 423 8.17 -35.37 -39.23
N LYS A 424 7.94 -34.31 -40.01
CA LYS A 424 8.35 -34.30 -41.43
C LYS A 424 8.91 -32.95 -41.86
N LEU A 425 10.15 -32.68 -41.47
CA LEU A 425 11.09 -31.84 -42.21
C LEU A 425 12.50 -32.38 -42.00
#